data_AF-A0A0D6J9C1-F1
#
_entry.id   AF-A0A0D6J9C1-F1
#
_cell.length_a   1.000
_cell.length_b   1.000
_cell.length_c   1.000
_cell.angle_alpha   90.00
_cell.angle_beta   90.00
_cell.angle_gamma   90.00
#
_symmetry.space_group_name_H-M   'P 1'
#
loop_
_entity.id
_entity.type
_entity.pdbx_description
1 polymer ?
#
loop_
_entity_poly.entity_id
_entity_poly.type
_entity_poly.pdbx_seq_one_letter_code
_entity_poly.pdbx_strand_id
1 'polypeptide(L)'
;MVRLFTIFMLSALSMMTAFSAMADEGHGPSVGAKGMAGALGVFSFKPDDWKRGEMTYWSDTDGVNPGAAGCHVGTDKDGNPNGRMFGEACLSDTLLVESNPGVDVVHAHSDDVGHPDKFDCDVWCKGQGSAKGICVAAPAPPCAASAKCSCE
;
A
#
# COMPACT_ATOMS: atom_id res chain seq x y z
N MET A 1 31.33 38.76 -47.89
CA MET A 1 31.93 37.43 -48.16
C MET A 1 32.00 36.66 -46.85
N VAL A 2 31.25 35.54 -46.75
CA VAL A 2 31.45 34.32 -45.91
C VAL A 2 31.65 34.56 -44.39
N ARG A 3 30.89 33.99 -43.45
CA ARG A 3 30.57 32.56 -43.26
C ARG A 3 29.35 32.36 -42.35
N LEU A 4 28.42 31.54 -42.83
CA LEU A 4 27.52 30.70 -42.03
C LEU A 4 28.35 29.86 -41.06
N PHE A 5 27.95 29.80 -39.78
CA PHE A 5 28.26 28.67 -38.92
C PHE A 5 26.97 28.19 -38.24
N THR A 6 26.47 27.08 -38.78
CA THR A 6 25.40 26.24 -38.28
C THR A 6 25.87 25.54 -37.02
N ILE A 7 25.17 25.68 -35.89
CA ILE A 7 25.31 24.78 -34.75
C ILE A 7 23.92 24.19 -34.46
N PHE A 8 23.79 22.91 -34.80
CA PHE A 8 22.69 22.04 -34.42
C PHE A 8 22.75 21.82 -32.90
N MET A 9 21.81 22.38 -32.14
CA MET A 9 21.54 21.92 -30.78
C MET A 9 20.62 20.70 -30.86
N LEU A 10 21.18 19.53 -30.56
CA LEU A 10 20.45 18.31 -30.26
C LEU A 10 19.48 18.58 -29.10
N SER A 11 18.17 18.53 -29.35
CA SER A 11 17.19 18.41 -28.27
C SER A 11 17.26 16.97 -27.73
N ALA A 12 17.76 16.81 -26.51
CA ALA A 12 17.67 15.55 -25.79
C ALA A 12 16.19 15.22 -25.57
N LEU A 13 15.70 14.22 -26.30
CA LEU A 13 14.38 13.64 -26.14
C LEU A 13 14.36 12.92 -24.80
N SER A 14 13.84 13.58 -23.77
CA SER A 14 13.65 13.00 -22.45
C SER A 14 12.54 11.95 -22.56
N MET A 15 12.92 10.68 -22.74
CA MET A 15 11.99 9.55 -22.66
C MET A 15 11.53 9.44 -21.20
N MET A 16 10.38 10.02 -20.90
CA MET A 16 9.63 9.66 -19.70
C MET A 16 9.23 8.20 -19.83
N THR A 17 9.93 7.32 -19.12
CA THR A 17 9.47 5.96 -18.87
C THR A 17 8.20 6.04 -18.05
N ALA A 18 7.05 5.92 -18.73
CA ALA A 18 5.79 5.70 -18.06
C ALA A 18 5.89 4.40 -17.27
N PHE A 19 5.83 4.49 -15.95
CA PHE A 19 5.56 3.34 -15.11
C PHE A 19 4.15 2.86 -15.49
N SER A 20 4.09 1.73 -16.20
CA SER A 20 2.82 1.02 -16.40
C SER A 20 2.39 0.45 -15.06
N ALA A 21 1.60 1.21 -14.31
CA ALA A 21 0.69 0.64 -13.34
C ALA A 21 -0.30 -0.24 -14.14
N MET A 22 0.00 -1.53 -14.22
CA MET A 22 -0.96 -2.51 -14.70
C MET A 22 -2.12 -2.50 -13.71
N ALA A 23 -3.26 -1.96 -14.13
CA ALA A 23 -4.49 -2.03 -13.36
C ALA A 23 -4.91 -3.51 -13.32
N ASP A 24 -4.65 -4.15 -12.19
CA ASP A 24 -5.13 -5.49 -11.88
C ASP A 24 -6.67 -5.48 -11.92
N GLU A 25 -7.30 -6.44 -12.60
CA GLU A 25 -8.76 -6.55 -12.63
C GLU A 25 -9.25 -6.76 -11.18
N GLY A 26 -10.00 -5.78 -10.67
CA GLY A 26 -10.23 -5.59 -9.24
C GLY A 26 -10.73 -6.84 -8.51
N HIS A 27 -9.83 -7.50 -7.81
CA HIS A 27 -10.18 -8.49 -6.80
C HIS A 27 -10.97 -7.78 -5.70
N GLY A 28 -12.09 -8.38 -5.28
CA GLY A 28 -12.91 -7.85 -4.19
C GLY A 28 -12.12 -7.75 -2.87
N PRO A 29 -12.70 -7.13 -1.83
CA PRO A 29 -12.02 -6.98 -0.55
C PRO A 29 -11.58 -8.32 0.02
N SER A 30 -10.52 -8.30 0.82
CA SER A 30 -10.08 -9.47 1.59
C SER A 30 -11.21 -10.00 2.48
N VAL A 31 -11.03 -11.22 2.99
CA VAL A 31 -12.02 -11.82 3.90
C VAL A 31 -12.27 -10.93 5.12
N GLY A 32 -11.23 -10.27 5.64
CA GLY A 32 -11.35 -9.33 6.76
C GLY A 32 -12.09 -8.04 6.40
N ALA A 33 -11.87 -7.52 5.18
CA ALA A 33 -12.49 -6.29 4.71
C ALA A 33 -13.92 -6.49 4.15
N LYS A 34 -14.36 -7.73 3.93
CA LYS A 34 -15.61 -8.03 3.25
C LYS A 34 -16.81 -7.50 4.02
N GLY A 35 -17.54 -6.58 3.38
CA GLY A 35 -18.75 -5.96 3.94
C GLY A 35 -18.48 -4.74 4.81
N MET A 36 -17.22 -4.36 5.01
CA MET A 36 -16.87 -3.09 5.65
C MET A 36 -17.18 -1.92 4.72
N ALA A 37 -17.74 -0.84 5.27
CA ALA A 37 -17.94 0.40 4.53
C ALA A 37 -16.58 0.92 4.03
N GLY A 38 -16.53 1.39 2.78
CA GLY A 38 -15.31 1.96 2.20
C GLY A 38 -14.29 0.94 1.71
N ALA A 39 -14.49 -0.38 1.89
CA ALA A 39 -13.60 -1.39 1.31
C ALA A 39 -13.74 -1.46 -0.22
N LEU A 40 -12.69 -1.09 -0.95
CA LEU A 40 -12.69 -0.95 -2.42
C LEU A 40 -12.08 -2.15 -3.16
N GLY A 41 -11.60 -3.15 -2.43
CA GLY A 41 -10.90 -4.31 -2.98
C GLY A 41 -9.40 -4.27 -2.74
N VAL A 42 -8.74 -5.36 -3.10
CA VAL A 42 -7.29 -5.49 -2.97
C VAL A 42 -6.57 -5.03 -4.24
N PHE A 43 -5.26 -4.83 -4.16
CA PHE A 43 -4.40 -4.59 -5.31
C PHE A 43 -3.03 -5.22 -5.13
N SER A 44 -2.39 -5.60 -6.23
CA SER A 44 -1.02 -6.11 -6.22
C SER A 44 -0.03 -5.04 -5.75
N PHE A 45 0.74 -5.34 -4.71
CA PHE A 45 1.79 -4.48 -4.17
C PHE A 45 3.13 -5.22 -4.11
N LYS A 46 4.20 -4.55 -4.54
CA LYS A 46 5.58 -5.02 -4.39
C LYS A 46 6.35 -4.02 -3.54
N PRO A 47 6.98 -4.46 -2.45
CA PRO A 47 7.82 -3.59 -1.65
C PRO A 47 9.11 -3.17 -2.39
N ASP A 48 9.78 -2.13 -1.92
CA ASP A 48 11.03 -1.65 -2.56
C ASP A 48 12.16 -2.67 -2.50
N ASP A 49 12.21 -3.50 -1.44
CA ASP A 49 13.18 -4.58 -1.24
C ASP A 49 12.66 -5.94 -1.76
N TRP A 50 11.72 -5.89 -2.73
CA TRP A 50 11.04 -7.04 -3.31
C TRP A 50 11.98 -8.15 -3.77
N LYS A 51 11.62 -9.39 -3.43
CA LYS A 51 12.42 -10.59 -3.74
C LYS A 51 11.78 -11.47 -4.82
N ARG A 52 12.27 -11.33 -6.05
CA ARG A 52 11.79 -12.09 -7.21
C ARG A 52 11.91 -13.60 -7.00
N GLY A 53 10.80 -14.31 -7.21
CA GLY A 53 10.72 -15.77 -7.19
C GLY A 53 10.79 -16.38 -5.79
N GLU A 54 10.82 -15.56 -4.73
CA GLU A 54 10.85 -16.04 -3.36
C GLU A 54 9.43 -16.13 -2.78
N MET A 55 9.23 -17.11 -1.91
CA MET A 55 8.09 -17.14 -1.00
C MET A 55 8.50 -16.40 0.26
N THR A 56 7.80 -15.31 0.57
CA THR A 56 8.03 -14.52 1.77
C THR A 56 6.86 -14.67 2.73
N TYR A 57 7.10 -14.43 4.01
CA TYR A 57 6.10 -14.57 5.06
C TYR A 57 5.94 -13.26 5.79
N TRP A 58 4.71 -12.98 6.16
CA TRP A 58 4.34 -11.71 6.75
C TRP A 58 3.24 -11.89 7.79
N SER A 59 3.23 -11.02 8.78
CA SER A 59 2.19 -10.90 9.80
C SER A 59 1.78 -9.45 9.95
N ASP A 60 0.54 -9.21 10.33
CA ASP A 60 0.00 -7.88 10.51
C ASP A 60 -0.25 -7.57 12.00
N THR A 61 -0.06 -6.32 12.43
CA THR A 61 -0.15 -5.94 13.86
C THR A 61 -1.56 -5.60 14.31
N ASP A 62 -2.42 -5.15 13.40
CA ASP A 62 -3.79 -4.70 13.70
C ASP A 62 -4.85 -5.38 12.83
N GLY A 63 -4.41 -6.13 11.82
CA GLY A 63 -5.31 -6.80 10.89
C GLY A 63 -6.06 -5.77 10.06
N VAL A 64 -7.22 -6.14 9.53
CA VAL A 64 -8.05 -5.18 8.79
C VAL A 64 -8.79 -4.26 9.77
N ASN A 65 -8.18 -3.13 10.10
CA ASN A 65 -8.67 -2.09 11.00
C ASN A 65 -8.29 -0.68 10.53
N PRO A 66 -9.06 -0.06 9.62
CA PRO A 66 -8.77 1.28 9.10
C PRO A 66 -8.72 2.39 10.15
N GLY A 67 -9.22 2.18 11.37
CA GLY A 67 -9.15 3.17 12.45
C GLY A 67 -7.87 3.10 13.30
N ALA A 68 -7.09 2.03 13.15
CA ALA A 68 -5.77 1.85 13.73
C ALA A 68 -4.72 2.04 12.64
N ALA A 69 -3.48 2.31 13.05
CA ALA A 69 -2.38 2.36 12.12
C ALA A 69 -1.59 1.06 12.25
N GLY A 70 -1.50 0.33 11.15
CA GLY A 70 -0.93 -1.00 11.09
C GLY A 70 0.54 -1.05 10.74
N CYS A 71 1.11 -2.23 10.87
CA CYS A 71 2.47 -2.54 10.45
C CYS A 71 2.52 -3.98 9.95
N HIS A 72 2.85 -4.13 8.68
CA HIS A 72 3.06 -5.40 8.05
C HIS A 72 4.51 -5.86 8.29
N VAL A 73 4.69 -6.81 9.21
CA VAL A 73 5.99 -7.28 9.67
C VAL A 73 6.42 -8.50 8.87
N GLY A 74 7.61 -8.46 8.28
CA GLY A 74 8.19 -9.61 7.59
C GLY A 74 8.69 -10.64 8.60
N THR A 75 8.31 -11.90 8.37
CA THR A 75 8.66 -13.03 9.24
C THR A 75 9.31 -14.18 8.45
N ASP A 76 9.74 -15.22 9.16
CA ASP A 76 9.82 -16.56 8.59
C ASP A 76 8.45 -17.27 8.67
N LYS A 77 8.38 -18.51 8.19
CA LYS A 77 7.16 -19.33 8.22
C LYS A 77 6.64 -19.66 9.63
N ASP A 78 7.50 -19.54 10.64
CA ASP A 78 7.21 -19.86 12.03
C ASP A 78 6.86 -18.59 12.83
N GLY A 79 6.84 -17.42 12.16
CA GLY A 79 6.44 -16.13 12.72
C GLY A 79 7.59 -15.33 13.35
N ASN A 80 8.85 -15.75 13.20
CA ASN A 80 9.97 -14.98 13.73
C ASN A 80 10.26 -13.78 12.82
N PRO A 81 10.33 -12.54 13.34
CA PRO A 81 10.60 -11.36 12.52
C PRO A 81 11.96 -11.43 11.82
N ASN A 82 12.00 -11.04 10.55
CA ASN A 82 13.20 -11.07 9.70
C ASN A 82 13.82 -9.67 9.47
N GLY A 83 13.26 -8.63 10.10
CA GLY A 83 13.72 -7.25 10.02
C GLY A 83 13.08 -6.39 8.92
N ARG A 84 12.29 -6.99 8.02
CA ARG A 84 11.46 -6.24 7.05
C ARG A 84 10.18 -5.76 7.72
N MET A 85 9.71 -4.58 7.35
CA MET A 85 8.44 -4.03 7.84
C MET A 85 7.91 -2.94 6.90
N PHE A 86 6.59 -2.88 6.75
CA PHE A 86 5.90 -1.85 5.98
C PHE A 86 4.73 -1.28 6.76
N GLY A 87 4.73 0.03 6.94
CA GLY A 87 3.53 0.71 7.44
C GLY A 87 2.50 0.83 6.35
N GLU A 88 1.27 1.06 6.76
CA GLU A 88 0.18 1.47 5.90
C GLU A 88 0.43 2.88 5.34
N ALA A 89 -0.29 3.22 4.27
CA ALA A 89 -0.03 4.46 3.55
C ALA A 89 -1.31 5.12 3.04
N CYS A 90 -1.30 6.46 3.00
CA CYS A 90 -2.30 7.22 2.28
C CYS A 90 -1.88 7.37 0.81
N LEU A 91 -2.71 6.84 -0.11
CA LEU A 91 -2.56 7.08 -1.55
C LEU A 91 -3.13 8.45 -1.95
N SER A 92 -4.12 8.93 -1.19
CA SER A 92 -4.70 10.27 -1.28
C SER A 92 -5.25 10.67 0.09
N ASP A 93 -5.79 11.88 0.22
CA ASP A 93 -6.43 12.38 1.45
C ASP A 93 -7.57 11.48 1.98
N THR A 94 -8.14 10.59 1.16
CA THR A 94 -9.22 9.70 1.57
C THR A 94 -8.92 8.23 1.33
N LEU A 95 -7.82 7.87 0.68
CA LEU A 95 -7.56 6.49 0.27
C LEU A 95 -6.41 5.88 1.08
N LEU A 96 -6.74 4.94 1.95
CA LEU A 96 -5.81 4.15 2.78
C LEU A 96 -5.44 2.83 2.09
N VAL A 97 -4.17 2.45 2.15
CA VAL A 97 -3.69 1.08 1.93
C VAL A 97 -3.69 0.37 3.28
N GLU A 98 -4.48 -0.68 3.39
CA GLU A 98 -4.73 -1.42 4.62
C GLU A 98 -4.11 -2.80 4.54
N SER A 99 -3.30 -3.20 5.52
CA SER A 99 -2.77 -4.56 5.59
C SER A 99 -3.86 -5.59 5.94
N ASN A 100 -3.60 -6.84 5.57
CA ASN A 100 -4.50 -7.97 5.78
C ASN A 100 -3.64 -9.25 5.91
N PRO A 101 -4.16 -10.41 6.34
CA PRO A 101 -5.57 -10.78 6.56
C PRO A 101 -6.11 -10.55 7.98
N GLY A 102 -5.25 -10.39 8.98
CA GLY A 102 -5.65 -10.30 10.39
C GLY A 102 -4.45 -10.23 11.34
N VAL A 103 -4.72 -9.79 12.57
CA VAL A 103 -3.70 -9.62 13.63
C VAL A 103 -2.94 -10.91 13.88
N ASP A 104 -1.61 -10.83 13.85
CA ASP A 104 -0.66 -11.92 14.14
C ASP A 104 -0.84 -13.17 13.26
N VAL A 105 -1.53 -13.05 12.12
CA VAL A 105 -1.71 -14.15 11.17
C VAL A 105 -0.55 -14.18 10.18
N VAL A 106 0.37 -15.12 10.39
CA VAL A 106 1.45 -15.41 9.43
C VAL A 106 0.85 -15.95 8.13
N HIS A 107 1.15 -15.30 7.02
CA HIS A 107 0.71 -15.71 5.70
C HIS A 107 1.83 -15.53 4.66
N ALA A 108 1.75 -16.31 3.57
CA ALA A 108 2.79 -16.36 2.56
C ALA A 108 2.43 -15.51 1.34
N HIS A 109 3.41 -14.79 0.79
CA HIS A 109 3.33 -14.12 -0.51
C HIS A 109 4.20 -14.85 -1.51
N SER A 110 3.61 -15.25 -2.64
CA SER A 110 4.37 -15.79 -3.76
C SER A 110 4.99 -14.66 -4.56
N ASP A 111 6.25 -14.82 -4.98
CA ASP A 111 7.01 -13.76 -5.65
C ASP A 111 6.98 -12.47 -4.84
N ASP A 112 6.93 -12.54 -3.51
CA ASP A 112 6.88 -11.39 -2.59
C ASP A 112 5.86 -10.30 -2.99
N VAL A 113 4.72 -10.71 -3.59
CA VAL A 113 3.62 -9.83 -3.98
C VAL A 113 2.50 -9.90 -2.95
N GLY A 114 2.27 -8.77 -2.28
CA GLY A 114 1.16 -8.59 -1.34
C GLY A 114 -0.12 -8.14 -2.04
N HIS A 115 -1.24 -8.34 -1.34
CA HIS A 115 -2.57 -7.91 -1.80
C HIS A 115 -3.31 -7.15 -0.70
N PRO A 116 -2.78 -6.01 -0.22
CA PRO A 116 -3.44 -5.19 0.78
C PRO A 116 -4.79 -4.66 0.25
N ASP A 117 -5.69 -4.33 1.18
CA ASP A 117 -6.96 -3.70 0.87
C ASP A 117 -6.79 -2.21 0.60
N LYS A 118 -7.73 -1.63 -0.17
CA LYS A 118 -7.92 -0.19 -0.26
C LYS A 118 -9.17 0.22 0.49
N PHE A 119 -9.05 1.25 1.32
CA PHE A 119 -10.17 1.84 2.04
C PHE A 119 -10.39 3.30 1.67
N ASP A 120 -11.62 3.64 1.33
CA ASP A 120 -12.11 5.03 1.32
C ASP A 120 -12.47 5.43 2.75
N CYS A 121 -11.62 6.24 3.38
CA CYS A 121 -11.77 6.71 4.75
C CYS A 121 -13.02 7.55 4.96
N ASP A 122 -13.48 8.32 3.95
CA ASP A 122 -14.70 9.12 4.09
C ASP A 122 -15.92 8.21 4.15
N VAL A 123 -15.99 7.21 3.26
CA VAL A 123 -17.07 6.21 3.25
C VAL A 123 -17.01 5.33 4.51
N TRP A 124 -15.82 4.89 4.91
CA TRP A 124 -15.64 4.09 6.12
C TRP A 124 -16.10 4.84 7.37
N CYS A 125 -15.64 6.08 7.57
CA CYS A 125 -16.02 6.91 8.73
C CYS A 125 -17.52 7.24 8.76
N LYS A 126 -18.14 7.50 7.60
CA LYS A 126 -19.61 7.64 7.51
C LYS A 126 -20.34 6.36 7.89
N GLY A 127 -19.79 5.20 7.53
CA GLY A 127 -20.27 3.89 8.00
C GLY A 127 -20.20 3.72 9.53
N GLN A 128 -19.26 4.41 10.19
CA GLN A 128 -19.14 4.47 11.66
C GLN A 128 -20.00 5.58 12.29
N GLY A 129 -20.79 6.32 11.50
CA GLY A 129 -21.66 7.40 11.99
C GLY A 129 -20.98 8.77 12.13
N SER A 130 -19.76 8.94 11.61
CA SER A 130 -19.07 10.24 11.57
C SER A 130 -19.51 11.07 10.36
N ALA A 131 -19.21 12.37 10.35
CA ALA A 131 -19.62 13.25 9.25
C ALA A 131 -18.73 13.09 8.02
N LYS A 132 -17.42 12.88 8.25
CA LYS A 132 -16.41 12.66 7.22
C LYS A 132 -15.23 11.85 7.75
N GLY A 133 -14.36 11.44 6.84
CA GLY A 133 -13.10 10.79 7.18
C GLY A 133 -11.97 11.20 6.23
N ILE A 134 -10.75 11.20 6.75
CA ILE A 134 -9.52 11.43 5.98
C ILE A 134 -8.47 10.39 6.34
N CYS A 135 -7.60 10.05 5.41
CA CYS A 135 -6.40 9.28 5.67
C CYS A 135 -5.31 10.21 6.24
N VAL A 136 -4.70 9.82 7.35
CA VAL A 136 -3.64 10.59 8.01
C VAL A 136 -2.46 9.70 8.35
N ALA A 137 -1.26 10.26 8.30
CA ALA A 137 -0.07 9.58 8.81
C ALA A 137 -0.17 9.37 10.34
N ALA A 138 0.28 8.22 10.81
CA ALA A 138 0.25 7.85 12.22
C ALA A 138 1.43 6.93 12.58
N PRO A 139 1.89 6.93 13.84
CA PRO A 139 2.90 5.99 14.31
C PRO A 139 2.28 4.59 14.51
N ALA A 140 3.02 3.54 14.15
CA ALA A 140 2.60 2.15 14.31
C ALA A 140 3.79 1.23 14.61
N PRO A 141 4.28 1.14 15.85
CA PRO A 141 5.39 0.25 16.18
C PRO A 141 5.09 -1.21 15.77
N PRO A 142 6.04 -1.94 15.15
CA PRO A 142 7.46 -1.59 15.00
C PRO A 142 7.79 -0.69 13.80
N CYS A 143 6.83 -0.38 12.93
CA CYS A 143 7.03 0.54 11.82
C CYS A 143 7.27 1.98 12.34
N ALA A 144 8.24 2.66 11.73
CA ALA A 144 8.56 4.05 12.08
C ALA A 144 7.45 5.03 11.65
N ALA A 145 6.72 4.71 10.59
CA ALA A 145 5.61 5.48 10.06
C ALA A 145 4.57 4.53 9.43
N SER A 146 3.31 4.92 9.50
CA SER A 146 2.15 4.23 8.93
C SER A 146 1.04 5.27 8.66
N ALA A 147 -0.16 4.82 8.37
CA ALA A 147 -1.33 5.65 8.13
C ALA A 147 -2.58 5.03 8.75
N LYS A 148 -3.66 5.81 8.84
CA LYS A 148 -4.99 5.33 9.23
C LYS A 148 -6.08 6.26 8.77
N CYS A 149 -7.32 5.81 8.78
CA CYS A 149 -8.49 6.66 8.71
C CYS A 149 -8.74 7.38 10.03
N SER A 150 -8.92 8.69 9.96
CA SER A 150 -9.33 9.56 11.05
C SER A 150 -10.73 10.10 10.77
N CYS A 151 -11.65 9.85 11.70
CA CYS A 151 -13.04 10.29 11.59
C CYS A 151 -13.30 11.59 12.35
N GLU A 152 -14.12 12.47 11.77
CA GLU A 152 -14.56 13.75 12.34
C GLU A 152 -16.08 13.90 12.32
#